data_AF-H5TYG3-F1
#
_entry.id   AF-H5TYG3-F1
#
_cell.length_a   1.000
_cell.length_b   1.000
_cell.length_c   1.000
_cell.angle_alpha   90.00
_cell.angle_beta   90.00
_cell.angle_gamma   90.00
#
_symmetry.space_group_name_H-M   'P 1'
#
loop_
_entity.id
_entity.type
_entity.pdbx_description
1 polymer ?
#
loop_
_entity_poly.entity_id
_entity_poly.type
_entity_poly.pdbx_seq_one_letter_code
_entity_poly.pdbx_strand_id
1 'polypeptide(L)'
;MTAIDKHALESAADTLTHTAVALAEQKKELREQGDIHLDYWIGRSADKWGPEFEEWFNGADALVARLGAMGELLGDACHASTDADNESAADIGSTADEEELKP
;
A
#
# COMPACT_ATOMS: atom_id res chain seq x y z
N MET A 1 -14.89 14.23 6.79
CA MET A 1 -13.43 14.07 7.02
C MET A 1 -12.80 15.43 6.80
N THR A 2 -11.83 15.88 7.59
CA THR A 2 -11.20 17.19 7.30
C THR A 2 -10.19 17.04 6.15
N ALA A 3 -9.89 18.12 5.43
CA ALA A 3 -8.86 18.10 4.38
C ALA A 3 -7.48 17.62 4.90
N ILE A 4 -7.21 17.85 6.20
CA ILE A 4 -6.01 17.39 6.89
C ILE A 4 -6.01 15.86 7.05
N ASP A 5 -7.15 15.27 7.39
CA ASP A 5 -7.30 13.82 7.52
C ASP A 5 -7.13 13.12 6.17
N LYS A 6 -7.64 13.74 5.09
CA LYS A 6 -7.50 13.23 3.72
C LYS A 6 -6.03 13.18 3.26
N HIS A 7 -5.31 14.29 3.44
CA HIS A 7 -3.89 14.36 3.10
C HIS A 7 -3.05 13.36 3.92
N ALA A 8 -3.37 13.18 5.21
CA ALA A 8 -2.70 12.19 6.05
C ALA A 8 -2.96 10.75 5.55
N LEU A 9 -4.17 10.46 5.07
CA LEU A 9 -4.55 9.14 4.54
C LEU A 9 -3.83 8.83 3.23
N GLU A 10 -3.78 9.78 2.30
CA GLU A 10 -3.04 9.66 1.04
C GLU A 10 -1.54 9.45 1.30
N SER A 11 -0.96 10.28 2.19
CA SER A 11 0.45 10.15 2.55
C SER A 11 0.77 8.78 3.17
N ALA A 12 -0.13 8.24 3.99
CA ALA A 12 0.01 6.90 4.56
C ALA A 12 -0.09 5.80 3.48
N ALA A 13 -1.06 5.91 2.57
CA ALA A 13 -1.23 4.98 1.45
C ALA A 13 0.01 4.92 0.56
N ASP A 14 0.55 6.09 0.18
CA ASP A 14 1.76 6.22 -0.63
C ASP A 14 2.98 5.64 0.09
N THR A 15 3.10 5.91 1.39
CA THR A 15 4.23 5.40 2.20
C THR A 15 4.20 3.88 2.26
N LEU A 16 3.04 3.28 2.51
CA LEU A 16 2.90 1.81 2.59
C LEU A 16 3.17 1.15 1.24
N THR A 17 2.67 1.74 0.15
CA THR A 17 2.88 1.23 -1.20
C THR A 17 4.36 1.30 -1.60
N HIS A 18 5.02 2.45 -1.38
CA HIS A 18 6.46 2.58 -1.62
C HIS A 18 7.29 1.63 -0.75
N THR A 19 6.90 1.45 0.51
CA THR A 19 7.59 0.52 1.42
C THR A 19 7.45 -0.93 0.94
N ALA A 20 6.26 -1.32 0.44
CA ALA A 20 6.04 -2.64 -0.13
C ALA A 20 6.94 -2.89 -1.35
N VAL A 21 7.04 -1.90 -2.25
CA VAL A 21 7.89 -1.97 -3.45
C VAL A 21 9.37 -2.07 -3.06
N ALA A 22 9.85 -1.20 -2.17
CA ALA A 22 11.24 -1.20 -1.73
C ALA A 22 11.61 -2.51 -1.03
N LEU A 23 10.71 -3.07 -0.22
CA LEU A 23 10.92 -4.36 0.43
C LEU A 23 10.96 -5.52 -0.59
N ALA A 24 10.10 -5.48 -1.61
CA ALA A 24 10.12 -6.47 -2.69
C ALA A 24 11.44 -6.43 -3.50
N GLU A 25 11.96 -5.23 -3.78
CA GLU A 25 13.25 -5.04 -4.44
C GLU A 25 14.41 -5.57 -3.59
N GLN A 26 14.47 -5.21 -2.30
CA GLN A 26 15.50 -5.73 -1.39
C GLN A 26 15.43 -7.24 -1.26
N LYS A 27 14.22 -7.82 -1.20
CA LYS A 27 14.02 -9.27 -1.18
C LYS A 27 14.57 -9.92 -2.44
N LYS A 28 14.33 -9.34 -3.62
CA LYS A 28 14.85 -9.83 -4.89
C LYS A 28 16.38 -9.80 -4.92
N GLU A 29 16.99 -8.69 -4.49
CA GLU A 29 18.45 -8.57 -4.40
C GLU A 29 19.04 -9.62 -3.44
N LEU A 30 18.40 -9.81 -2.28
CA LEU A 30 18.82 -10.83 -1.31
C LEU A 30 18.69 -12.25 -1.88
N ARG A 31 17.71 -12.51 -2.77
CA ARG A 31 17.56 -13.81 -3.44
C ARG A 31 18.71 -14.03 -4.40
N GLU A 32 19.02 -13.04 -5.20
CA GLU A 32 20.11 -13.12 -6.18
C GLU A 32 21.46 -13.32 -5.47
N GLN A 33 21.73 -12.60 -4.39
CA GLN A 33 22.92 -12.81 -3.56
C GLN A 33 22.89 -14.17 -2.84
N GLY A 34 21.71 -14.53 -2.32
CA GLY A 34 21.45 -15.78 -1.62
C GLY A 34 21.70 -16.99 -2.50
N ASP A 35 21.21 -17.01 -3.74
CA ASP A 35 21.40 -18.10 -4.70
C ASP A 35 22.89 -18.24 -5.10
N ILE A 36 23.63 -17.14 -5.26
CA ILE A 36 25.09 -17.16 -5.48
C ILE A 36 25.82 -17.81 -4.30
N HIS A 37 25.39 -17.51 -3.07
CA HIS A 37 25.97 -18.12 -1.87
C HIS A 37 25.45 -19.53 -1.62
N LEU A 38 24.22 -19.84 -2.00
CA LEU A 38 23.62 -21.15 -1.87
C LEU A 38 24.40 -22.15 -2.70
N ASP A 39 24.78 -21.81 -3.94
CA ASP A 39 25.70 -22.63 -4.76
C ASP A 39 27.04 -22.89 -4.08
N TYR A 40 27.56 -21.93 -3.31
CA TYR A 40 28.77 -22.12 -2.50
C TYR A 40 28.53 -22.98 -1.24
N TRP A 41 27.30 -23.01 -0.74
CA TRP A 41 26.88 -23.69 0.49
C TRP A 41 26.30 -25.09 0.23
N ILE A 42 25.88 -25.37 -1.01
CA ILE A 42 25.41 -26.67 -1.50
C ILE A 42 26.51 -27.70 -1.26
N GLY A 43 26.21 -28.68 -0.40
CA GLY A 43 27.12 -29.75 0.03
C GLY A 43 27.84 -29.51 1.36
N ARG A 44 27.84 -28.30 1.94
CA ARG A 44 28.45 -28.03 3.27
C ARG A 44 27.46 -27.60 4.35
N SER A 45 26.49 -26.77 4.01
CA SER A 45 25.59 -26.16 5.00
C SER A 45 24.19 -25.83 4.47
N ALA A 46 23.88 -26.20 3.21
CA ALA A 46 22.57 -25.98 2.61
C ALA A 46 21.42 -26.59 3.44
N ASP A 47 21.59 -27.80 3.99
CA ASP A 47 20.56 -28.45 4.82
C ASP A 47 20.25 -27.71 6.12
N LYS A 48 21.20 -26.89 6.59
CA LYS A 48 21.04 -26.07 7.78
C LYS A 48 20.34 -24.76 7.46
N TRP A 49 20.83 -24.04 6.45
CA TRP A 49 20.42 -22.66 6.19
C TRP A 49 19.36 -22.49 5.11
N GLY A 50 19.18 -23.48 4.22
CA GLY A 50 18.16 -23.45 3.17
C GLY A 50 16.74 -23.30 3.72
N PRO A 51 16.31 -24.13 4.69
CA PRO A 51 14.98 -24.02 5.27
C PRO A 51 14.72 -22.68 5.96
N GLU A 52 15.71 -22.17 6.70
CA GLU A 52 15.61 -20.90 7.43
C GLU A 52 15.55 -19.70 6.46
N PHE A 53 16.31 -19.76 5.37
CA PHE A 53 16.29 -18.76 4.31
C PHE A 53 14.93 -18.75 3.59
N GLU A 54 14.39 -19.92 3.25
CA GLU A 54 13.07 -20.03 2.61
C GLU A 54 11.93 -19.60 3.56
N GLU A 55 12.02 -19.90 4.87
CA GLU A 55 11.05 -19.42 5.86
C GLU A 55 11.04 -17.89 5.93
N TRP A 56 12.22 -17.26 6.02
CA TRP A 56 12.34 -15.80 5.98
C TRP A 56 11.76 -15.21 4.69
N PHE A 57 12.05 -15.82 3.54
CA PHE A 57 11.54 -15.39 2.24
C PHE A 57 10.01 -15.39 2.17
N ASN A 58 9.39 -16.49 2.60
CA ASN A 58 7.94 -16.61 2.66
C ASN A 58 7.31 -15.59 3.61
N GLY A 59 7.95 -15.31 4.74
CA GLY A 59 7.53 -14.27 5.68
C GLY A 59 7.60 -12.86 5.06
N ALA A 60 8.67 -12.57 4.33
CA ALA A 60 8.85 -11.30 3.62
C ALA A 60 7.78 -11.13 2.53
N ASP A 61 7.44 -12.18 1.78
CA ASP A 61 6.33 -12.15 0.81
C ASP A 61 4.99 -11.80 1.45
N ALA A 62 4.67 -12.41 2.58
CA ALA A 62 3.46 -12.11 3.31
C ALA A 62 3.42 -10.66 3.81
N LEU A 63 4.57 -10.10 4.21
CA LEU A 63 4.67 -8.70 4.64
C LEU A 63 4.48 -7.72 3.47
N VAL A 64 5.14 -7.96 2.33
CA VAL A 64 4.98 -7.15 1.11
C VAL A 64 3.51 -7.12 0.69
N ALA A 65 2.85 -8.28 0.64
CA ALA A 65 1.44 -8.38 0.26
C ALA A 65 0.52 -7.59 1.22
N ARG A 66 0.78 -7.66 2.53
CA ARG A 66 0.00 -6.89 3.52
C ARG A 66 0.20 -5.40 3.40
N LEU A 67 1.44 -4.94 3.19
CA LEU A 67 1.74 -3.52 3.01
C LEU A 67 1.06 -2.97 1.74
N GLY A 68 1.11 -3.70 0.62
CA GLY A 68 0.40 -3.33 -0.60
C GLY A 68 -1.12 -3.26 -0.39
N ALA A 69 -1.72 -4.28 0.21
CA ALA A 69 -3.16 -4.31 0.47
C ALA A 69 -3.62 -3.18 1.41
N MET A 70 -2.82 -2.81 2.41
CA MET A 70 -3.13 -1.67 3.27
C MET A 70 -3.01 -0.34 2.52
N GLY A 71 -2.02 -0.20 1.63
CA GLY A 71 -1.88 0.96 0.76
C GLY A 71 -3.11 1.14 -0.14
N GLU A 72 -3.52 0.08 -0.83
CA GLU A 72 -4.73 0.06 -1.68
C GLU A 72 -5.99 0.42 -0.89
N LEU A 73 -6.21 -0.20 0.27
CA LEU A 73 -7.38 0.06 1.12
C LEU A 73 -7.48 1.54 1.53
N LEU A 74 -6.36 2.15 1.91
CA LEU A 74 -6.31 3.56 2.30
C LEU A 74 -6.54 4.48 1.08
N GLY A 75 -6.00 4.10 -0.08
CA GLY A 75 -6.25 4.79 -1.35
C GLY A 75 -7.73 4.78 -1.72
N ASP A 76 -8.38 3.61 -1.65
CA ASP A 76 -9.81 3.46 -1.94
C ASP A 76 -10.68 4.28 -0.97
N ALA A 77 -10.35 4.26 0.33
CA ALA A 77 -11.04 5.05 1.33
C ALA A 77 -10.92 6.57 1.07
N CYS A 78 -9.77 7.03 0.58
CA CYS A 78 -9.57 8.43 0.21
C CYS A 78 -10.42 8.84 -1.01
N HIS A 79 -10.44 8.00 -2.06
CA HIS A 79 -11.25 8.25 -3.25
C HIS A 79 -12.74 8.29 -2.91
N ALA A 80 -13.23 7.30 -2.16
CA ALA A 80 -14.63 7.23 -1.74
C ALA A 80 -15.07 8.46 -0.93
N SER A 81 -14.20 8.99 -0.05
CA SER A 81 -14.51 10.23 0.66
C SER A 81 -14.56 11.45 -0.27
N THR A 82 -13.73 11.49 -1.31
CA THR A 82 -13.70 12.59 -2.28
C THR A 82 -14.96 12.63 -3.12
N ASP A 83 -15.42 11.46 -3.55
CA ASP A 83 -16.67 11.33 -4.32
C ASP A 83 -17.87 11.77 -3.49
N ALA A 84 -17.93 11.37 -2.22
CA ALA A 84 -18.98 11.80 -1.30
C ALA A 84 -18.98 13.32 -1.07
N ASP A 85 -17.81 13.94 -0.93
CA ASP A 85 -17.69 15.40 -0.79
C ASP A 85 -18.18 16.11 -2.07
N ASN A 86 -17.86 15.59 -3.26
CA ASN A 86 -18.31 16.15 -4.54
C ASN A 86 -19.82 16.03 -4.75
N GLU A 87 -20.44 14.89 -4.39
CA GLU A 87 -21.90 14.73 -4.43
C GLU A 87 -22.59 15.72 -3.48
N SER A 88 -22.06 15.90 -2.27
CA SER A 88 -22.64 16.85 -1.31
C SER A 88 -22.56 18.30 -1.81
N ALA A 89 -21.47 18.68 -2.48
CA ALA A 89 -21.31 20.01 -3.05
C ALA A 89 -22.28 20.26 -4.22
N ALA A 90 -22.56 19.23 -5.02
CA ALA A 90 -23.54 19.30 -6.11
C ALA A 90 -24.99 19.45 -5.59
N ASP A 91 -25.33 18.77 -4.50
CA ASP A 91 -26.68 18.82 -3.89
C ASP A 91 -26.98 20.20 -3.26
N ILE A 92 -25.99 20.80 -2.59
CA ILE A 92 -26.12 22.16 -2.02
C ILE A 92 -26.22 23.22 -3.14
N GLY A 93 -25.51 23.04 -4.26
CA GLY A 93 -25.61 23.93 -5.43
C GLY A 93 -26.97 23.90 -6.12
N SER A 94 -27.73 22.80 -5.99
CA SER A 94 -29.07 22.66 -6.60
C SER A 94 -30.19 23.32 -5.80
N THR A 95 -29.97 23.68 -4.53
CA THR A 95 -31.00 24.26 -3.65
C THR A 95 -30.93 25.79 -3.52
N ALA A 96 -29.92 26.43 -4.10
CA ALA A 96 -29.68 27.87 -3.96
C ALA A 96 -30.40 28.76 -5.00
N ASP A 97 -31.13 28.21 -5.98
CA ASP A 97 -31.71 28.97 -7.11
C ASP A 97 -33.25 29.19 -7.06
N GLU A 98 -33.96 28.78 -5.99
CA GLU A 98 -35.44 28.90 -5.95
C GLU A 98 -36.00 29.99 -5.01
N GLU A 99 -35.18 30.78 -4.31
CA GLU A 99 -35.69 31.75 -3.31
C GLU A 99 -35.51 33.25 -3.65
N GLU A 100 -35.37 33.63 -4.92
CA GLU A 100 -35.51 35.04 -5.35
C GLU A 100 -36.41 35.17 -6.58
N LEU A 101 -37.72 34.98 -6.45
CA LEU A 101 -38.69 35.66 -7.34
C LEU A 101 -40.13 35.51 -6.85
N LYS A 102 -40.61 36.51 -6.10
CA LYS A 102 -41.95 37.11 -6.20
C LYS A 102 -42.22 38.13 -5.08
N PRO A 103 -43.07 39.14 -5.34
CA PRO A 103 -43.19 40.01 -6.51
C PRO A 103 -42.68 41.44 -6.25
#